data_AF-A0A2M8F7F3-F1
#
_entry.id   AF-A0A2M8F7F3-F1
#
_cell.length_a   1.000
_cell.length_b   1.000
_cell.length_c   1.000
_cell.angle_alpha   90.00
_cell.angle_beta   90.00
_cell.angle_gamma   90.00
#
_symmetry.space_group_name_H-M   'P 1'
#
loop_
_entity.id
_entity.type
_entity.pdbx_description
1 polymer ?
#
loop_
_entity_poly.entity_id
_entity_poly.type
_entity_poly.pdbx_seq_one_letter_code
_entity_poly.pdbx_strand_id
1 'polypeptide(L)'
;MATKTTSLKKTGKAAAAVSARSAGTPLNHKHLLEQKQKLKTRMMGVQFAGRKPVLFIDFPRTLKQEELVDLLDGVEALGVATLVHGVSSKKAPKVTEHIRIVDKEKRDEACSAADFAVLFEHDQVQFARGAGCVPVAPHIDDEATPDYNPVMEKGDGFYFKNRTKWEVFAAIVRALETYRFPYDWNNVVKESVKKA
;
A
#
# COMPACT_ATOMS: atom_id res chain seq x y z
N MET A 1 -36.87 56.44 -25.17
CA MET A 1 -36.81 55.55 -26.34
C MET A 1 -36.27 54.21 -25.89
N ALA A 2 -37.04 53.15 -26.11
CA ALA A 2 -36.76 51.79 -25.67
C ALA A 2 -35.66 51.13 -26.51
N THR A 3 -34.76 50.37 -25.88
CA THR A 3 -33.94 49.38 -26.58
C THR A 3 -33.82 48.10 -25.75
N LYS A 4 -34.57 47.11 -26.26
CA LYS A 4 -34.63 45.67 -26.03
C LYS A 4 -33.41 45.01 -25.35
N THR A 5 -33.67 44.31 -24.25
CA THR A 5 -32.79 43.25 -23.74
C THR A 5 -33.17 41.93 -24.41
N THR A 6 -32.30 41.44 -25.29
CA THR A 6 -32.50 40.20 -26.05
C THR A 6 -31.87 39.02 -25.31
N SER A 7 -32.63 37.95 -25.17
CA SER A 7 -32.23 36.63 -24.69
C SER A 7 -31.14 35.99 -25.57
N LEU A 8 -30.14 35.37 -24.95
CA LEU A 8 -29.23 34.42 -25.60
C LEU A 8 -28.97 33.22 -24.67
N LYS A 9 -29.63 32.10 -24.99
CA LYS A 9 -29.26 30.75 -24.52
C LYS A 9 -27.91 30.34 -25.13
N LYS A 10 -27.01 29.80 -24.30
CA LYS A 10 -25.97 28.81 -24.67
C LYS A 10 -25.83 27.86 -23.46
N THR A 11 -26.41 26.66 -23.46
CA THR A 11 -25.87 25.37 -23.97
C THR A 11 -24.42 25.10 -23.57
N GLY A 12 -24.18 24.01 -22.84
CA GLY A 12 -22.95 23.22 -22.97
C GLY A 12 -22.15 22.95 -21.69
N LYS A 13 -22.51 21.88 -20.99
CA LYS A 13 -21.65 20.88 -20.33
C LYS A 13 -20.12 21.12 -20.42
N ALA A 14 -19.46 21.17 -19.26
CA ALA A 14 -18.23 20.43 -18.89
C ALA A 14 -17.39 21.23 -17.87
N ALA A 15 -17.82 21.25 -16.61
CA ALA A 15 -16.98 21.69 -15.48
C ALA A 15 -17.56 21.17 -14.16
N ALA A 16 -17.60 19.85 -13.97
CA ALA A 16 -17.98 19.24 -12.70
C ALA A 16 -17.45 17.80 -12.62
N ALA A 17 -16.18 17.64 -12.25
CA ALA A 17 -15.64 16.37 -11.76
C ALA A 17 -14.29 16.52 -11.04
N VAL A 18 -14.07 17.57 -10.24
CA VAL A 18 -12.96 17.59 -9.27
C VAL A 18 -13.38 18.41 -8.05
N SER A 19 -14.26 17.84 -7.21
CA SER A 19 -14.36 18.22 -5.79
C SER A 19 -15.27 17.24 -5.07
N ALA A 20 -14.94 16.96 -3.81
CA ALA A 20 -15.59 16.06 -2.85
C ALA A 20 -15.22 14.56 -2.95
N ARG A 21 -14.06 14.19 -2.38
CA ARG A 21 -14.03 12.97 -1.54
C ARG A 21 -14.71 13.35 -0.22
N SER A 22 -16.03 13.26 -0.19
CA SER A 22 -16.82 13.31 1.03
C SER A 22 -16.44 12.11 1.90
N ALA A 23 -16.40 12.33 3.22
CA ALA A 23 -16.23 11.31 4.26
C ALA A 23 -16.88 9.99 3.84
N GLY A 24 -16.03 9.01 3.53
CA GLY A 24 -16.44 7.76 2.91
C GLY A 24 -17.29 6.94 3.87
N THR A 25 -18.44 6.49 3.40
CA THR A 25 -19.15 5.34 3.97
C THR A 25 -18.13 4.27 4.34
N PRO A 26 -18.12 3.70 5.56
CA PRO A 26 -17.15 2.69 5.95
C PRO A 26 -17.17 1.57 4.92
N LEU A 27 -16.05 1.42 4.20
CA LEU A 27 -15.89 0.43 3.15
C LEU A 27 -16.18 -0.95 3.73
N ASN A 28 -17.19 -1.63 3.17
CA ASN A 28 -17.53 -3.00 3.55
C ASN A 28 -16.30 -3.89 3.35
N HIS A 29 -15.75 -4.43 4.45
CA HIS A 29 -14.52 -5.22 4.48
C HIS A 29 -14.49 -6.34 3.42
N LYS A 30 -15.62 -7.02 3.20
CA LYS A 30 -15.74 -8.07 2.18
C LYS A 30 -15.54 -7.53 0.75
N HIS A 31 -16.10 -6.36 0.48
CA HIS A 31 -15.96 -5.70 -0.83
C HIS A 31 -14.52 -5.27 -1.09
N LEU A 32 -13.81 -4.79 -0.05
CA LEU A 32 -12.41 -4.42 -0.13
C LEU A 32 -11.51 -5.63 -0.44
N LEU A 33 -11.79 -6.79 0.17
CA LEU A 33 -11.05 -8.03 -0.12
C LEU A 33 -11.28 -8.55 -1.56
N GLU A 34 -12.53 -8.53 -2.05
CA GLU A 34 -12.85 -8.95 -3.42
C GLU A 34 -12.22 -8.03 -4.47
N GLN A 35 -12.25 -6.71 -4.25
CA GLN A 35 -11.57 -5.74 -5.11
C GLN A 35 -10.06 -5.95 -5.09
N LYS A 36 -9.48 -6.14 -3.90
CA LYS A 36 -8.04 -6.40 -3.72
C LYS A 36 -7.59 -7.62 -4.51
N GLN A 37 -8.33 -8.74 -4.47
CA GLN A 37 -7.94 -9.95 -5.21
C GLN A 37 -7.89 -9.71 -6.73
N LYS A 38 -8.83 -8.94 -7.29
CA LYS A 38 -8.81 -8.57 -8.71
C LYS A 38 -7.62 -7.68 -9.05
N LEU A 39 -7.32 -6.71 -8.19
CA LEU A 39 -6.16 -5.83 -8.35
C LEU A 39 -4.84 -6.58 -8.27
N LYS A 40 -4.71 -7.55 -7.35
CA LYS A 40 -3.52 -8.43 -7.24
C LYS A 40 -3.20 -9.10 -8.54
N THR A 41 -4.18 -9.82 -9.11
CA THR A 41 -4.00 -10.55 -10.37
C THR A 41 -3.62 -9.61 -11.50
N ARG A 42 -4.27 -8.43 -11.59
CA ARG A 42 -3.98 -7.42 -12.61
C ARG A 42 -2.57 -6.85 -12.49
N MET A 43 -2.17 -6.43 -11.29
CA MET A 43 -0.89 -5.75 -11.06
C MET A 43 0.30 -6.69 -11.16
N MET A 44 0.14 -7.94 -10.73
CA MET A 44 1.20 -8.95 -10.80
C MET A 44 1.27 -9.64 -12.18
N GLY A 45 0.17 -9.60 -12.94
CA GLY A 45 0.06 -10.26 -14.24
C GLY A 45 -0.01 -11.79 -14.13
N VAL A 46 -0.31 -12.33 -12.95
CA VAL A 46 -0.39 -13.76 -12.67
C VAL A 46 -1.61 -14.08 -11.82
N GLN A 47 -2.18 -15.26 -12.02
CA GLN A 47 -3.24 -15.76 -11.16
C GLN A 47 -2.63 -16.50 -9.98
N PHE A 48 -3.04 -16.12 -8.77
CA PHE A 48 -2.57 -16.75 -7.55
C PHE A 48 -3.32 -18.04 -7.25
N ALA A 49 -2.58 -19.11 -6.99
CA ALA A 49 -3.13 -20.34 -6.40
C ALA A 49 -3.21 -20.17 -4.87
N GLY A 50 -4.44 -20.19 -4.33
CA GLY A 50 -4.69 -20.03 -2.91
C GLY A 50 -4.35 -18.63 -2.38
N ARG A 51 -4.18 -18.53 -1.06
CA ARG A 51 -3.89 -17.25 -0.36
C ARG A 51 -2.39 -16.98 -0.38
N LYS A 52 -1.95 -16.08 -1.26
CA LYS A 52 -0.56 -15.61 -1.36
C LYS A 52 -0.47 -14.13 -1.02
N PRO A 53 0.50 -13.72 -0.18
CA PRO A 53 0.71 -12.32 0.12
C PRO A 53 1.28 -11.58 -1.09
N VAL A 54 0.85 -10.34 -1.28
CA VAL A 54 1.50 -9.35 -2.15
C VAL A 54 2.07 -8.25 -1.28
N LEU A 55 3.37 -8.03 -1.39
CA LEU A 55 4.09 -6.94 -0.74
C LEU A 55 4.13 -5.73 -1.67
N PHE A 56 3.83 -4.55 -1.15
CA PHE A 56 4.12 -3.29 -1.83
C PHE A 56 5.31 -2.61 -1.15
N ILE A 57 6.30 -2.16 -1.91
CA ILE A 57 7.43 -1.36 -1.41
C ILE A 57 7.33 0.02 -2.04
N ASP A 58 7.08 1.04 -1.22
CA ASP A 58 7.10 2.43 -1.65
C ASP A 58 8.46 3.06 -1.35
N PHE A 59 9.43 2.85 -2.24
CA PHE A 59 10.81 3.25 -1.96
C PHE A 59 11.02 4.75 -2.23
N PRO A 60 11.41 5.56 -1.23
CA PRO A 60 11.60 6.98 -1.44
C PRO A 60 12.84 7.26 -2.30
N ARG A 61 12.73 8.21 -3.22
CA ARG A 61 13.83 8.60 -4.11
C ARG A 61 15.00 9.27 -3.40
N THR A 62 14.81 9.66 -2.14
CA THR A 62 15.83 10.24 -1.26
C THR A 62 16.81 9.20 -0.74
N LEU A 63 16.46 7.91 -0.80
CA LEU A 63 17.34 6.80 -0.39
C LEU A 63 18.16 6.26 -1.55
N LYS A 64 19.30 5.67 -1.20
CA LYS A 64 20.23 5.04 -2.14
C LYS A 64 19.57 3.81 -2.76
N GLN A 65 19.57 3.73 -4.08
CA GLN A 65 18.92 2.63 -4.80
C GLN A 65 19.59 1.28 -4.52
N GLU A 66 20.85 1.28 -4.08
CA GLU A 66 21.59 0.09 -3.64
C GLU A 66 20.95 -0.55 -2.39
N GLU A 67 20.37 0.24 -1.49
CA GLU A 67 19.66 -0.27 -0.30
C GLU A 67 18.37 -1.01 -0.69
N LEU A 68 17.72 -0.57 -1.78
CA LEU A 68 16.56 -1.25 -2.34
C LEU A 68 16.96 -2.59 -2.96
N VAL A 69 18.08 -2.65 -3.68
CA VAL A 69 18.56 -3.91 -4.30
C VAL A 69 18.84 -4.97 -3.23
N ASP A 70 19.59 -4.62 -2.18
CA ASP A 70 19.88 -5.53 -1.06
C ASP A 70 18.60 -6.06 -0.39
N LEU A 71 17.58 -5.20 -0.22
CA LEU A 71 16.30 -5.60 0.35
C LEU A 71 15.53 -6.54 -0.58
N LEU A 72 15.53 -6.25 -1.89
CA LEU A 72 14.84 -7.04 -2.89
C LEU A 72 15.46 -8.42 -3.07
N ASP A 73 16.79 -8.57 -2.95
CA ASP A 73 17.45 -9.88 -2.97
C ASP A 73 16.91 -10.78 -1.84
N GLY A 74 16.73 -10.22 -0.63
CA GLY A 74 16.13 -10.93 0.49
C GLY A 74 14.66 -11.29 0.25
N VAL A 75 13.86 -10.35 -0.28
CA VAL A 75 12.44 -10.57 -0.56
C VAL A 75 12.22 -11.60 -1.67
N GLU A 76 13.03 -11.56 -2.73
CA GLU A 76 13.02 -12.53 -3.82
C GLU A 76 13.35 -13.93 -3.31
N ALA A 77 14.34 -14.07 -2.42
CA ALA A 77 14.70 -15.34 -1.82
C ALA A 77 13.56 -15.96 -0.98
N LEU A 78 12.62 -15.14 -0.50
CA LEU A 78 11.40 -15.60 0.18
C LEU A 78 10.27 -16.00 -0.79
N GLY A 79 10.42 -15.74 -2.10
CA GLY A 79 9.42 -16.05 -3.14
C GLY A 79 8.13 -15.23 -3.01
N VAL A 80 8.24 -13.99 -2.52
CA VAL A 80 7.09 -13.13 -2.23
C VAL A 80 6.78 -12.23 -3.43
N ALA A 81 5.54 -12.30 -3.91
CA ALA A 81 5.05 -11.40 -4.95
C ALA A 81 5.15 -9.94 -4.49
N THR A 82 5.89 -9.13 -5.22
CA THR A 82 6.31 -7.79 -4.78
C THR A 82 6.10 -6.74 -5.87
N LEU A 83 5.40 -5.68 -5.50
CA LEU A 83 5.18 -4.47 -6.30
C LEU A 83 6.11 -3.37 -5.78
N VAL A 84 6.98 -2.82 -6.62
CA VAL A 84 7.99 -1.83 -6.20
C VAL A 84 7.74 -0.50 -6.88
N HIS A 85 7.45 0.54 -6.10
CA HIS A 85 7.31 1.91 -6.56
C HIS A 85 8.50 2.78 -6.14
N GLY A 86 8.66 3.95 -6.77
CA GLY A 86 9.65 4.96 -6.36
C GLY A 86 11.07 4.74 -6.88
N VAL A 87 11.21 3.79 -7.81
CA VAL A 87 12.46 3.43 -8.47
C VAL A 87 12.90 4.50 -9.49
N SER A 88 14.22 4.72 -9.58
CA SER A 88 14.82 5.51 -10.67
C SER A 88 15.02 4.66 -11.93
N SER A 89 14.59 5.17 -13.09
CA SER A 89 14.73 4.46 -14.38
C SER A 89 16.18 4.11 -14.74
N LYS A 90 17.17 4.87 -14.24
CA LYS A 90 18.60 4.62 -14.48
C LYS A 90 19.20 3.52 -13.59
N LYS A 91 18.54 3.17 -12.50
CA LYS A 91 19.00 2.19 -11.49
C LYS A 91 17.86 1.25 -11.10
N ALA A 92 17.01 0.89 -12.05
CA ALA A 92 15.86 0.06 -11.76
C ALA A 92 16.32 -1.35 -11.37
N PRO A 93 15.75 -1.95 -10.30
CA PRO A 93 16.05 -3.32 -9.96
C PRO A 93 15.50 -4.25 -11.05
N LYS A 94 16.08 -5.45 -11.12
CA LYS A 94 15.69 -6.46 -12.10
C LYS A 94 14.26 -6.90 -11.83
N VAL A 95 13.43 -6.91 -12.88
CA VAL A 95 12.13 -7.59 -12.87
C VAL A 95 12.36 -9.09 -12.88
N THR A 96 11.74 -9.80 -11.95
CA THR A 96 11.86 -11.26 -11.78
C THR A 96 10.49 -11.91 -11.96
N GLU A 97 10.34 -13.20 -11.62
CA GLU A 97 9.02 -13.81 -11.56
C GLU A 97 8.16 -13.20 -10.42
N HIS A 98 8.78 -12.83 -9.30
CA HIS A 98 8.11 -12.30 -8.11
C HIS A 98 8.08 -10.77 -8.03
N ILE A 99 9.01 -10.04 -8.65
CA ILE A 99 9.14 -8.58 -8.56
C ILE A 99 8.57 -7.89 -9.80
N ARG A 100 7.76 -6.84 -9.61
CA ARG A 100 7.31 -5.92 -10.66
C ARG A 100 7.62 -4.48 -10.26
N ILE A 101 8.07 -3.68 -11.22
CA ILE A 101 8.24 -2.23 -11.04
C ILE A 101 6.92 -1.54 -11.40
N VAL A 102 6.49 -0.63 -10.54
CA VAL A 102 5.23 0.09 -10.62
C VAL A 102 5.48 1.50 -11.15
N ASP A 103 4.75 1.86 -12.21
CA ASP A 103 4.73 3.22 -12.76
C ASP A 103 4.26 4.22 -11.70
N LYS A 104 4.75 5.47 -11.78
CA LYS A 104 4.45 6.52 -10.79
C LYS A 104 2.94 6.74 -10.61
N GLU A 105 2.19 6.67 -11.70
CA GLU A 105 0.76 6.92 -11.76
C GLU A 105 -0.07 5.78 -11.15
N LYS A 106 0.54 4.61 -10.93
CA LYS A 106 -0.13 3.40 -10.42
C LYS A 106 0.17 3.13 -8.94
N ARG A 107 0.79 4.08 -8.22
CA ARG A 107 1.15 3.94 -6.79
C ARG A 107 -0.03 3.52 -5.93
N ASP A 108 -1.15 4.25 -6.02
CA ASP A 108 -2.34 4.00 -5.19
C ASP A 108 -3.01 2.67 -5.52
N GLU A 109 -3.01 2.30 -6.81
CA GLU A 109 -3.53 1.02 -7.27
C GLU A 109 -2.67 -0.14 -6.78
N ALA A 110 -1.33 -0.01 -6.83
CA ALA A 110 -0.40 -1.02 -6.34
C ALA A 110 -0.54 -1.23 -4.83
N CYS A 111 -0.66 -0.15 -4.05
CA CYS A 111 -0.91 -0.26 -2.62
C CYS A 111 -2.28 -0.90 -2.35
N SER A 112 -3.32 -0.58 -3.13
CA SER A 112 -4.65 -1.20 -2.97
C SER A 112 -4.66 -2.69 -3.35
N ALA A 113 -3.74 -3.12 -4.22
CA ALA A 113 -3.55 -4.52 -4.57
C ALA A 113 -2.82 -5.31 -3.46
N ALA A 114 -1.91 -4.68 -2.72
CA ALA A 114 -1.07 -5.37 -1.76
C ALA A 114 -1.81 -5.77 -0.47
N ASP A 115 -1.22 -6.71 0.28
CA ASP A 115 -1.66 -7.06 1.63
C ASP A 115 -0.99 -6.18 2.69
N PHE A 116 0.28 -5.84 2.46
CA PHE A 116 1.06 -4.96 3.31
C PHE A 116 1.99 -4.07 2.49
N ALA A 117 2.32 -2.92 3.07
CA ALA A 117 3.11 -1.89 2.43
C ALA A 117 4.35 -1.57 3.28
N VAL A 118 5.54 -1.75 2.71
CA VAL A 118 6.80 -1.29 3.28
C VAL A 118 6.96 0.18 2.93
N LEU A 119 7.01 0.99 3.98
CA LEU A 119 7.13 2.44 3.96
C LEU A 119 8.40 2.83 4.70
N PHE A 120 9.02 3.94 4.30
CA PHE A 120 10.30 4.39 4.86
C PHE A 120 10.19 5.71 5.63
N GLU A 121 8.99 6.31 5.60
CA GLU A 121 8.62 7.54 6.29
C GLU A 121 7.31 7.29 7.04
N HIS A 122 7.22 7.77 8.28
CA HIS A 122 6.11 7.44 9.17
C HIS A 122 4.77 8.07 8.75
N ASP A 123 4.82 9.29 8.20
CA ASP A 123 3.64 10.02 7.71
C ASP A 123 2.90 9.28 6.57
N GLN A 124 3.55 8.31 5.92
CA GLN A 124 2.95 7.45 4.90
C GLN A 124 2.08 6.33 5.47
N VAL A 125 2.09 6.08 6.79
CA VAL A 125 1.30 5.00 7.41
C VAL A 125 -0.19 5.12 7.07
N GLN A 126 -0.73 6.34 7.07
CA GLN A 126 -2.14 6.56 6.76
C GLN A 126 -2.51 6.25 5.32
N PHE A 127 -1.56 6.41 4.39
CA PHE A 127 -1.75 6.00 3.01
C PHE A 127 -1.94 4.48 2.89
N ALA A 128 -1.14 3.68 3.60
CA ALA A 128 -1.30 2.22 3.62
C ALA A 128 -2.62 1.80 4.28
N ARG A 129 -2.94 2.37 5.44
CA ARG A 129 -4.19 2.09 6.18
C ARG A 129 -5.44 2.38 5.34
N GLY A 130 -5.47 3.53 4.67
CA GLY A 130 -6.57 3.92 3.77
C GLY A 130 -6.76 3.00 2.56
N ALA A 131 -5.68 2.35 2.10
CA ALA A 131 -5.72 1.32 1.06
C ALA A 131 -6.08 -0.08 1.59
N GLY A 132 -6.30 -0.22 2.89
CA GLY A 132 -6.50 -1.51 3.57
C GLY A 132 -5.24 -2.39 3.56
N CYS A 133 -4.06 -1.79 3.46
CA CYS A 133 -2.77 -2.45 3.65
C CYS A 133 -2.34 -2.38 5.11
N VAL A 134 -1.69 -3.45 5.57
CA VAL A 134 -0.98 -3.41 6.86
C VAL A 134 0.36 -2.69 6.66
N PRO A 135 0.66 -1.63 7.44
CA PRO A 135 1.93 -0.92 7.33
C PRO A 135 3.10 -1.74 7.87
N VAL A 136 4.22 -1.68 7.16
CA VAL A 136 5.55 -2.06 7.63
C VAL A 136 6.42 -0.80 7.55
N ALA A 137 6.63 -0.10 8.68
CA ALA A 137 7.08 1.30 8.65
C ALA A 137 7.99 1.67 9.83
N PRO A 138 8.65 2.84 9.83
CA PRO A 138 9.40 3.31 10.98
C PRO A 138 8.49 3.48 12.20
N HIS A 139 8.95 2.97 13.34
CA HIS A 139 8.29 3.18 14.62
C HIS A 139 8.47 4.64 15.06
N ILE A 140 7.39 5.22 15.57
CA ILE A 140 7.46 6.38 16.44
C ILE A 140 6.86 5.97 17.77
N ASP A 141 7.40 6.51 18.86
CA ASP A 141 6.94 6.19 20.21
C ASP A 141 5.61 6.91 20.46
N ASP A 142 4.53 6.38 19.88
CA ASP A 142 3.17 6.87 20.02
C ASP A 142 2.14 5.74 20.18
N GLU A 143 0.98 6.07 20.74
CA GLU A 143 -0.13 5.12 20.88
C GLU A 143 -0.88 4.89 19.54
N ALA A 144 -0.62 5.71 18.52
CA ALA A 144 -1.31 5.65 17.24
C ALA A 144 -0.79 4.51 16.35
N THR A 145 0.45 4.06 16.56
CA THR A 145 1.13 3.02 15.76
C THR A 145 1.69 1.86 16.59
N PRO A 146 0.83 1.14 17.34
CA PRO A 146 1.22 -0.01 18.13
C PRO A 146 1.73 -1.15 17.23
N ASP A 147 2.99 -1.55 17.46
CA ASP A 147 3.61 -2.71 16.82
C ASP A 147 2.89 -4.02 17.18
N TYR A 148 2.77 -4.89 16.19
CA TYR A 148 2.07 -6.15 16.36
C TYR A 148 2.80 -7.08 17.33
N ASN A 149 2.18 -7.32 18.47
CA ASN A 149 2.64 -8.27 19.47
C ASN A 149 1.89 -9.60 19.33
N PRO A 150 2.55 -10.68 18.88
CA PRO A 150 1.90 -11.98 18.71
C PRO A 150 1.42 -12.61 20.02
N VAL A 151 2.00 -12.25 21.17
CA VAL A 151 1.56 -12.77 22.50
C VAL A 151 0.21 -12.17 22.88
N MET A 152 -0.04 -10.92 22.50
CA MET A 152 -1.28 -10.20 22.81
C MET A 152 -2.30 -10.23 21.68
N GLU A 153 -1.91 -10.71 20.49
CA GLU A 153 -2.67 -10.62 19.24
C GLU A 153 -3.15 -9.19 18.94
N LYS A 154 -2.33 -8.19 19.27
CA LYS A 154 -2.66 -6.77 19.18
C LYS A 154 -1.58 -5.98 18.44
N GLY A 155 -2.01 -4.90 17.81
CA GLY A 155 -1.19 -4.02 16.99
C GLY A 155 -1.80 -3.90 15.59
N ASP A 156 -1.35 -2.90 14.84
CA ASP A 156 -1.95 -2.56 13.55
C ASP A 156 -0.94 -2.53 12.40
N GLY A 157 0.31 -2.88 12.68
CA GLY A 157 1.40 -2.86 11.73
C GLY A 157 2.64 -3.56 12.29
N PHE A 158 3.69 -3.58 11.49
CA PHE A 158 4.99 -4.12 11.85
C PHE A 158 6.02 -3.01 11.75
N TYR A 159 6.46 -2.50 12.89
CA TYR A 159 7.30 -1.31 12.93
C TYR A 159 8.75 -1.62 13.26
N PHE A 160 9.67 -0.88 12.64
CA PHE A 160 11.11 -0.99 12.87
C PHE A 160 11.67 0.28 13.49
N LYS A 161 12.65 0.16 14.39
CA LYS A 161 13.18 1.31 15.14
C LYS A 161 14.21 2.07 14.31
N ASN A 162 15.12 1.32 13.68
CA ASN A 162 16.13 1.89 12.80
C ASN A 162 15.84 1.49 11.37
N ARG A 163 15.99 2.44 10.44
CA ARG A 163 15.87 2.19 9.00
C ARG A 163 17.14 1.51 8.45
N THR A 164 17.50 0.37 9.03
CA THR A 164 18.53 -0.52 8.49
C THR A 164 17.86 -1.58 7.63
N LYS A 165 18.54 -2.06 6.58
CA LYS A 165 18.00 -3.15 5.74
C LYS A 165 17.59 -4.38 6.54
N TRP A 166 18.31 -4.68 7.63
CA TRP A 166 18.04 -5.83 8.49
C TRP A 166 16.76 -5.68 9.32
N GLU A 167 16.53 -4.51 9.91
CA GLU A 167 15.30 -4.28 10.67
C GLU A 167 14.07 -4.19 9.77
N VAL A 168 14.18 -3.55 8.60
CA VAL A 168 13.12 -3.53 7.58
C VAL A 168 12.81 -4.96 7.13
N PHE A 169 13.83 -5.74 6.79
CA PHE A 169 13.66 -7.13 6.39
C PHE A 169 13.04 -8.00 7.51
N ALA A 170 13.48 -7.83 8.76
CA ALA A 170 12.91 -8.53 9.91
C ALA A 170 11.42 -8.20 10.12
N ALA A 171 11.02 -6.94 9.93
CA ALA A 171 9.61 -6.53 9.99
C ALA A 171 8.78 -7.15 8.85
N ILE A 172 9.34 -7.24 7.64
CA ILE A 172 8.72 -7.96 6.51
C ILE A 172 8.52 -9.44 6.84
N VAL A 173 9.54 -10.12 7.38
CA VAL A 173 9.43 -11.52 7.78
C VAL A 173 8.36 -11.73 8.84
N ARG A 174 8.27 -10.85 9.85
CA ARG A 174 7.18 -10.88 10.85
C ARG A 174 5.82 -10.77 10.19
N ALA A 175 5.64 -9.82 9.27
CA ALA A 175 4.39 -9.65 8.54
C ALA A 175 4.01 -10.89 7.72
N LEU A 176 5.00 -11.49 7.03
CA LEU A 176 4.81 -12.71 6.24
C LEU A 176 4.42 -13.91 7.09
N GLU A 177 5.08 -14.13 8.24
CA GLU A 177 4.73 -15.23 9.12
C GLU A 177 3.34 -15.04 9.74
N THR A 178 3.01 -13.83 10.22
CA THR A 178 1.66 -13.52 10.72
C THR A 178 0.61 -13.67 9.61
N TYR A 179 0.92 -13.32 8.36
CA TYR A 179 0.00 -13.50 7.23
C TYR A 179 -0.47 -14.95 7.10
N ARG A 180 0.36 -15.94 7.44
CA ARG A 180 0.02 -17.37 7.36
C ARG A 180 -1.13 -17.77 8.29
N PHE A 181 -1.40 -16.96 9.33
CA PHE A 181 -2.48 -17.17 10.30
C PHE A 181 -3.64 -16.23 9.95
N PRO A 182 -4.70 -16.71 9.27
CA PRO A 182 -5.75 -15.82 8.75
C PRO A 182 -6.50 -15.05 9.84
N TYR A 183 -6.69 -15.66 11.02
CA TYR A 183 -7.36 -15.02 12.14
C TYR A 183 -6.56 -13.81 12.62
N ASP A 184 -5.29 -14.00 12.95
CA ASP A 184 -4.38 -12.94 13.39
C ASP A 184 -4.25 -11.84 12.33
N TRP A 185 -4.03 -12.23 11.08
CA TRP A 185 -3.92 -11.28 9.98
C TRP A 185 -5.17 -10.41 9.84
N ASN A 186 -6.36 -11.01 9.92
CA ASN A 186 -7.61 -10.28 9.83
C ASN A 186 -7.79 -9.30 11.00
N ASN A 187 -7.31 -9.66 12.20
CA ASN A 187 -7.29 -8.75 13.34
C ASN A 187 -6.37 -7.56 13.08
N VAL A 188 -5.15 -7.78 12.58
CA VAL A 188 -4.21 -6.69 12.24
C VAL A 188 -4.80 -5.77 11.17
N VAL A 189 -5.39 -6.32 10.10
CA VAL A 189 -6.05 -5.53 9.04
C VAL A 189 -7.20 -4.70 9.62
N LYS A 190 -8.02 -5.29 10.50
CA LYS A 190 -9.15 -4.59 11.13
C LYS A 190 -8.66 -3.42 11.99
N GLU A 191 -7.63 -3.61 12.81
CA GLU A 191 -7.07 -2.53 13.63
C GLU A 191 -6.38 -1.45 12.78
N SER A 192 -5.69 -1.85 11.70
CA SER A 192 -5.09 -0.94 10.71
C SER A 192 -6.13 -0.04 10.05
N VAL A 193 -7.20 -0.61 9.51
CA VAL A 193 -8.25 0.14 8.79
C VAL A 193 -9.07 1.03 9.72
N LYS A 194 -9.29 0.64 10.98
CA LYS A 194 -9.99 1.49 11.97
C LYS A 194 -9.28 2.82 12.23
N LYS A 195 -7.97 2.87 11.99
CA LYS A 195 -7.09 4.02 12.26
C LYS A 195 -6.69 4.79 11.00
N ALA A 196 -7.26 4.43 9.86
CA ALA A 196 -7.17 5.16 8.58
C ALA A 196 -7.95 6.47 8.64
#